data_AF-B2JU62-F1
#
_entry.id   AF-B2JU62-F1
#
_cell.length_a   1.000
_cell.length_b   1.000
_cell.length_c   1.000
_cell.angle_alpha   90.00
_cell.angle_beta   90.00
_cell.angle_gamma   90.00
#
_symmetry.space_group_name_H-M   'P 1'
#
loop_
_entity.id
_entity.type
_entity.pdbx_description
1 polymer ?
#
loop_
_entity_poly.entity_id
_entity_poly.type
_entity_poly.pdbx_seq_one_letter_code
_entity_poly.pdbx_strand_id
1 'polypeptide(L)'
;MSVTHIRPVSNYENCLHVGGEHEFRITVDEMPALEGMVTPGNTVCIPYDEAHMPPTDGTWHRIARILGGKGTTFRYSLTPEGVYRVQCTIPGVDTGKAE
;
A
#
# COMPACT_ATOMS: atom_id res chain seq x y z
N MET A 1 10.90 12.11 -0.80
CA MET A 1 11.70 10.97 -1.30
C MET A 1 10.77 9.77 -1.34
N SER A 2 10.65 9.06 -2.46
CA SER A 2 9.74 7.91 -2.58
C SER A 2 10.54 6.62 -2.42
N VAL A 3 10.19 5.79 -1.42
CA VAL A 3 10.91 4.53 -1.17
C VAL A 3 10.15 3.38 -1.80
N THR A 4 10.82 2.58 -2.65
CA THR A 4 10.22 1.41 -3.31
C THR A 4 10.59 0.12 -2.57
N HIS A 5 9.59 -0.65 -2.19
CA HIS A 5 9.71 -1.88 -1.41
C HIS A 5 9.29 -3.08 -2.24
N ILE A 6 10.25 -3.97 -2.52
CA ILE A 6 10.02 -5.20 -3.30
C ILE A 6 9.34 -6.28 -2.45
N ARG A 7 9.49 -6.23 -1.12
CA ARG A 7 8.83 -7.13 -0.17
C ARG A 7 8.08 -6.32 0.89
N PRO A 8 6.76 -6.50 1.04
CA PRO A 8 5.96 -5.69 1.94
C PRO A 8 6.28 -5.98 3.42
N VAL A 9 6.53 -7.25 3.77
CA VAL A 9 6.69 -7.70 5.16
C VAL A 9 7.94 -7.18 5.85
N SER A 10 9.07 -7.10 5.15
CA SER A 10 10.35 -6.72 5.76
C SER A 10 10.52 -5.21 5.92
N ASN A 11 9.64 -4.43 5.30
CA ASN A 11 9.87 -3.00 5.12
C ASN A 11 8.76 -2.10 5.68
N TYR A 12 7.56 -2.63 5.94
CA TYR A 12 6.46 -1.80 6.45
C TYR A 12 6.76 -1.23 7.84
N GLU A 13 7.49 -1.94 8.70
CA GLU A 13 7.93 -1.43 10.01
C GLU A 13 8.81 -0.17 9.87
N ASN A 14 9.68 -0.14 8.86
CA ASN A 14 10.49 1.03 8.58
C ASN A 14 9.64 2.20 8.03
N CYS A 15 8.60 1.89 7.26
CA CYS A 15 7.65 2.91 6.79
C CYS A 15 6.90 3.57 7.96
N LEU A 16 6.58 2.80 9.01
CA LEU A 16 5.96 3.34 10.22
C LEU A 16 6.91 4.26 11.00
N HIS A 17 8.22 4.06 10.93
CA HIS A 17 9.22 4.90 11.59
C HIS A 17 9.58 6.16 10.80
N VAL A 18 9.75 6.05 9.48
CA VAL A 18 10.20 7.16 8.63
C VAL A 18 9.02 8.04 8.19
N GLY A 19 7.85 7.44 7.94
CA GLY A 19 6.72 8.13 7.33
C GLY A 19 6.99 8.60 5.89
N GLY A 20 5.98 9.25 5.29
CA GLY A 20 6.07 9.78 3.92
C GLY A 20 5.46 8.89 2.85
N GLU A 21 5.97 8.99 1.62
CA GLU A 21 5.47 8.26 0.46
C GLU A 21 6.26 6.97 0.24
N HIS A 22 5.55 5.84 0.32
CA HIS A 22 6.11 4.52 0.13
C HIS A 22 5.39 3.79 -0.99
N GLU A 23 6.13 3.02 -1.77
CA GLU A 23 5.60 2.15 -2.81
C GLU A 23 5.89 0.70 -2.47
N PHE A 24 4.87 -0.14 -2.58
CA PHE A 24 4.94 -1.58 -2.42
C PHE A 24 4.55 -2.28 -3.71
N ARG A 25 5.13 -3.45 -3.94
CA ARG A 25 4.72 -4.35 -5.01
C ARG A 25 4.10 -5.58 -4.38
N ILE A 26 2.87 -5.88 -4.77
CA ILE A 26 2.10 -7.03 -4.31
C ILE A 26 1.55 -7.81 -5.49
N THR A 27 1.29 -9.09 -5.27
CA THR A 27 0.64 -9.96 -6.25
C THR A 27 -0.85 -10.10 -5.94
N VAL A 28 -1.62 -10.63 -6.90
CA VAL A 28 -3.03 -10.99 -6.68
C VAL A 28 -3.21 -12.00 -5.54
N ASP A 29 -2.21 -12.86 -5.30
CA ASP A 29 -2.22 -13.82 -4.20
C ASP A 29 -2.24 -13.12 -2.82
N GLU A 30 -1.53 -12.00 -2.69
CA GLU A 30 -1.51 -11.21 -1.46
C GLU A 30 -2.79 -10.40 -1.26
N MET A 31 -3.48 -10.02 -2.34
CA MET A 31 -4.72 -9.27 -2.29
C MET A 31 -5.62 -9.55 -3.51
N PRO A 32 -6.42 -10.64 -3.46
CA PRO A 32 -7.23 -11.06 -4.62
C PRO A 32 -8.33 -10.08 -4.98
N ALA A 33 -8.77 -9.26 -4.01
CA ALA A 33 -9.76 -8.21 -4.23
C ALA A 33 -9.34 -7.17 -5.29
N LEU A 34 -8.03 -7.03 -5.56
CA LEU A 34 -7.54 -6.09 -6.57
C LEU A 34 -7.82 -6.54 -8.01
N GLU A 35 -7.94 -7.84 -8.27
CA GLU A 35 -8.16 -8.38 -9.61
C GLU A 35 -9.47 -7.90 -10.24
N GLY A 36 -10.49 -7.66 -9.41
CA GLY A 36 -11.77 -7.09 -9.84
C GLY A 36 -11.85 -5.57 -9.77
N MET A 37 -10.98 -4.91 -8.98
CA MET A 37 -11.06 -3.47 -8.71
C MET A 37 -10.09 -2.64 -9.56
N VAL A 38 -8.89 -3.16 -9.83
CA VAL A 38 -7.81 -2.42 -10.50
C VAL A 38 -7.54 -3.05 -11.86
N THR A 39 -7.95 -2.36 -12.92
CA THR A 39 -7.70 -2.78 -14.30
C THR A 39 -6.34 -2.30 -14.81
N PRO A 40 -5.73 -3.01 -15.78
CA PRO A 40 -4.42 -2.63 -16.30
C PRO A 40 -4.48 -1.24 -16.95
N GLY A 41 -3.59 -0.36 -16.52
CA GLY A 41 -3.56 1.04 -16.96
C GLY A 41 -4.47 1.98 -16.16
N ASN A 42 -5.21 1.48 -15.17
CA ASN A 42 -5.99 2.31 -14.25
C ASN A 42 -5.34 2.38 -12.86
N THR A 43 -5.51 3.52 -12.20
CA THR A 43 -5.09 3.71 -10.81
C THR A 43 -6.32 4.00 -9.98
N VAL A 44 -6.49 3.24 -8.90
CA VAL A 44 -7.63 3.35 -7.99
C VAL A 44 -7.12 3.77 -6.61
N CYS A 45 -7.64 4.88 -6.12
CA CYS A 45 -7.43 5.28 -4.73
C CYS A 45 -8.47 4.56 -3.88
N ILE A 46 -8.03 3.60 -3.07
CA ILE A 46 -8.91 2.83 -2.20
C ILE A 46 -8.56 3.22 -0.76
N PRO A 47 -9.43 3.94 -0.03
CA PRO A 47 -9.24 4.09 1.40
C PRO A 47 -9.25 2.70 2.03
N TYR A 48 -8.35 2.43 2.97
CA TYR A 48 -8.38 1.15 3.66
C TYR A 48 -9.68 1.07 4.45
N ASP A 49 -10.54 0.13 4.07
CA ASP A 49 -11.83 -0.10 4.67
C ASP A 49 -12.03 -1.61 4.85
N GLU A 50 -12.18 -2.03 6.11
CA GLU A 50 -12.37 -3.45 6.47
C GLU A 50 -13.66 -4.05 5.87
N ALA A 51 -14.62 -3.23 5.41
CA ALA A 51 -15.82 -3.73 4.74
C ALA A 51 -15.61 -3.97 3.24
N HIS A 52 -14.69 -3.25 2.60
CA HIS A 52 -14.35 -3.42 1.17
C HIS A 52 -13.18 -4.38 0.94
N MET A 53 -12.35 -4.61 1.97
CA MET A 53 -11.30 -5.61 1.94
C MET A 53 -11.71 -6.79 2.80
N PRO A 54 -12.09 -7.95 2.22
CA PRO A 54 -12.39 -9.12 3.03
C PRO A 54 -11.19 -9.47 3.93
N PRO A 55 -11.41 -10.07 5.11
CA PRO A 55 -10.36 -10.53 6.02
C PRO A 55 -9.66 -11.76 5.42
N THR A 56 -8.96 -11.56 4.31
CA THR A 56 -7.98 -12.52 3.80
C THR A 56 -6.71 -12.32 4.61
N ASP A 57 -6.17 -13.41 5.15
CA ASP A 57 -4.90 -13.52 5.89
C ASP A 57 -3.64 -13.14 5.06
N GLY A 58 -3.81 -12.39 3.97
CA GLY A 58 -2.74 -11.90 3.12
C GLY A 58 -1.82 -10.96 3.89
N THR A 59 -0.52 -11.13 3.69
CA THR A 59 0.50 -10.31 4.37
C THR A 59 0.30 -8.81 4.13
N TRP A 60 -0.07 -8.44 2.90
CA TRP A 60 -0.41 -7.06 2.56
C TRP A 60 -1.61 -6.52 3.34
N HIS A 61 -2.67 -7.33 3.51
CA HIS A 61 -3.87 -6.90 4.23
C HIS A 61 -3.55 -6.45 5.66
N ARG A 62 -2.68 -7.20 6.36
CA ARG A 62 -2.24 -6.86 7.71
C ARG A 62 -1.46 -5.53 7.74
N ILE A 63 -0.61 -5.30 6.74
CA ILE A 63 0.18 -4.07 6.60
C ILE A 63 -0.74 -2.88 6.31
N ALA A 64 -1.63 -3.02 5.34
CA ALA A 64 -2.62 -2.02 4.97
C ALA A 64 -3.53 -1.67 6.14
N ARG A 65 -3.89 -2.65 7.00
CA ARG A 65 -4.62 -2.41 8.24
C ARG A 65 -3.89 -1.52 9.22
N ILE A 66 -2.63 -1.86 9.51
CA ILE A 66 -1.80 -1.14 10.47
C ILE A 66 -1.56 0.30 9.99
N LEU A 67 -1.25 0.44 8.69
CA LEU A 67 -1.04 1.73 8.05
C LEU A 67 -2.36 2.54 7.96
N GLY A 68 -3.47 1.90 7.59
CA GLY A 68 -4.80 2.51 7.49
C GLY A 68 -5.29 3.05 8.84
N GLY A 69 -5.03 2.33 9.93
CA GLY A 69 -5.29 2.82 11.29
C GLY A 69 -4.54 4.11 11.67
N LYS A 70 -3.49 4.47 10.92
CA LYS A 70 -2.76 5.75 11.05
C LYS A 70 -3.28 6.87 10.13
N GLY A 71 -4.38 6.63 9.42
CA GLY A 71 -4.89 7.58 8.42
C GLY A 71 -4.11 7.55 7.10
N THR A 72 -3.40 6.47 6.82
CA THR A 72 -2.66 6.30 5.57
C THR A 72 -3.64 6.13 4.41
N THR A 73 -3.37 6.80 3.30
CA THR A 73 -4.11 6.61 2.04
C THR A 73 -3.36 5.66 1.13
N PHE A 74 -4.08 4.79 0.42
CA PHE A 74 -3.51 3.79 -0.48
C PHE A 74 -4.00 4.03 -1.91
N ARG A 75 -3.07 4.02 -2.85
CA ARG A 75 -3.35 4.04 -4.29
C ARG A 75 -2.83 2.75 -4.89
N TYR A 76 -3.71 2.03 -5.53
CA TYR A 76 -3.43 0.76 -6.18
C TYR A 76 -3.40 0.98 -7.69
N SER A 77 -2.36 0.48 -8.34
CA SER A 77 -2.19 0.55 -9.79
C SER A 77 -1.73 -0.80 -10.31
N LEU A 78 -2.28 -1.27 -11.43
CA LEU A 78 -1.83 -2.48 -12.08
C LEU A 78 -0.81 -2.13 -13.18
N THR A 79 0.39 -2.71 -13.09
CA THR A 79 1.39 -2.58 -14.15
C THR A 79 1.03 -3.47 -15.33
N PRO A 80 1.49 -3.15 -16.56
CA PRO A 80 1.32 -4.01 -17.72
C PRO A 80 1.96 -5.40 -17.57
N GLU A 81 2.86 -5.58 -16.61
CA GLU A 81 3.50 -6.86 -16.26
C GLU A 81 2.63 -7.73 -15.36
N GLY A 82 1.43 -7.28 -14.97
CA GLY A 82 0.54 -8.01 -14.06
C GLY A 82 0.91 -7.86 -12.57
N VAL A 83 1.69 -6.85 -12.20
CA VAL A 83 2.10 -6.59 -10.82
C VAL A 83 1.30 -5.43 -10.26
N TYR A 84 0.74 -5.61 -9.05
CA TYR A 84 0.03 -4.53 -8.37
C TYR A 84 1.03 -3.67 -7.61
N ARG A 85 1.03 -2.37 -7.90
CA ARG A 85 1.78 -1.37 -7.15
C ARG A 85 0.85 -0.68 -6.18
N VAL A 86 1.28 -0.57 -4.93
CA VAL A 86 0.54 0.14 -3.89
C VAL A 86 1.38 1.30 -3.41
N GLN A 87 0.96 2.50 -3.73
CA GLN A 87 1.53 3.71 -3.17
C GLN A 87 0.74 4.07 -1.92
N CYS A 88 1.42 4.13 -0.77
CA CYS A 88 0.83 4.57 0.47
C CYS A 88 1.51 5.86 0.96
N THR A 89 0.69 6.82 1.37
CA THR A 89 1.14 8.09 1.93
C THR A 89 0.77 8.12 3.41
N ILE A 90 1.79 7.98 4.25
CA ILE A 90 1.62 7.99 5.71
C ILE A 90 1.68 9.46 6.13
N PRO A 91 0.57 10.05 6.62
CA PRO A 91 0.59 11.41 7.16
C PRO A 91 1.59 11.43 8.32
N GLY A 92 2.63 12.26 8.18
CA GLY A 92 3.94 12.04 8.77
C GLY A 92 3.96 11.74 10.27
N VAL A 93 4.85 10.82 10.65
CA VAL A 93 5.74 11.10 11.77
C VAL A 93 6.67 12.21 11.24
N ASP A 94 6.69 13.36 11.89
CA ASP A 94 7.43 14.55 11.47
C ASP A 94 8.93 14.22 11.26
N THR A 95 9.38 14.07 10.01
CA THR A 95 10.79 14.21 9.66
C THR A 95 10.92 15.51 8.89
N GLY A 96 11.34 16.55 9.61
CA GLY A 96 11.33 17.92 9.15
C GLY A 96 12.08 18.20 7.86
N LYS A 97 11.67 19.33 7.26
CA LYS A 97 12.35 20.18 6.27
C LYS A 97 12.98 19.52 5.04
N ALA A 98 12.42 19.87 3.88
CA ALA A 98 13.25 20.05 2.68
C ALA A 98 13.76 21.48 2.67
N GLU A 99 15.09 21.61 2.70
CA GLU A 99 15.90 22.83 2.58
C GLU A 99 15.85 23.44 1.17
#